data_AF-A0A225DB60-F1
#
_entry.id   AF-A0A225DB60-F1
#
_cell.length_a   1.000
_cell.length_b   1.000
_cell.length_c   1.000
_cell.angle_alpha   90.00
_cell.angle_beta   90.00
_cell.angle_gamma   90.00
#
_symmetry.space_group_name_H-M   'P 1'
#
loop_
_entity.id
_entity.type
_entity.pdbx_description
1 polymer ?
#
loop_
_entity_poly.entity_id
_entity_poly.type
_entity_poly.pdbx_seq_one_letter_code
_entity_poly.pdbx_strand_id
1 'polypeptide(L)'
;MTDTLPGTSPGVLAQGWSTIAENNDTSALYAFSPGSGTDLNGSSTGTIILGPGQRCAVFSDGSNYWAKDLPGRTRLGANATFYVSTTGSDSNTGLASGTPWATIQHAITVLANSYDLNGFTATISLANGTYSGTATVSQPWVGGGVNSVLINGNSGSPSSTIISGTVMVQGSGSNLTLENLELANTSNNCLQAEYGGVIQLNAGIIFGTSTSQTHMVSGYSAAIIANNGYTISGNAAAHIEAESCSTFLLQAGNTVTLTGTPAFSNQFAFATAEGSLPARPARSAARPPAPAISRRRAASSTPAAPARHFCPAMPPAAPTTEVSITN
;
A
#
# COMPACT_ATOMS: atom_id res chain seq x y z
N MET A 1 23.08 12.46 -1.69
CA MET A 1 24.01 13.44 -1.12
C MET A 1 23.20 14.59 -0.52
N THR A 2 23.57 15.06 0.66
CA THR A 2 22.95 16.24 1.31
C THR A 2 23.99 17.34 1.44
N ASP A 3 23.63 18.57 1.10
CA ASP A 3 24.49 19.75 1.19
C ASP A 3 23.77 20.91 1.89
N THR A 4 24.55 21.85 2.42
CA THR A 4 24.01 22.96 3.21
C THR A 4 24.63 24.28 2.74
N LEU A 5 23.79 25.17 2.23
CA LEU A 5 24.20 26.54 1.92
C LEU A 5 24.48 27.31 3.21
N PRO A 6 25.40 28.31 3.22
CA PRO A 6 25.67 29.11 4.42
C PRO A 6 24.41 29.78 4.98
N GLY A 7 24.17 29.65 6.29
CA GLY A 7 23.12 30.36 7.03
C GLY A 7 23.64 31.64 7.69
N THR A 8 22.95 32.15 8.71
CA THR A 8 23.32 33.40 9.42
C THR A 8 24.68 33.37 10.13
N SER A 9 25.25 32.18 10.34
CA SER A 9 26.63 31.98 10.77
C SER A 9 27.28 30.92 9.86
N PRO A 10 28.35 31.23 9.09
CA PRO A 10 29.18 32.44 9.14
C PRO A 10 28.58 33.67 8.43
N GLY A 11 27.43 33.54 7.78
CA GLY A 11 26.75 34.60 7.03
C GLY A 11 26.19 34.08 5.72
N VAL A 12 25.00 34.58 5.36
CA VAL A 12 24.38 34.29 4.06
C VAL A 12 25.24 34.86 2.95
N LEU A 13 25.27 34.19 1.80
CA LEU A 13 26.03 34.67 0.64
C LEU A 13 25.58 36.07 0.21
N ALA A 14 26.49 36.84 -0.37
CA ALA A 14 26.23 38.23 -0.70
C ALA A 14 25.04 38.40 -1.66
N GLN A 15 24.32 39.51 -1.53
CA GLN A 15 23.23 39.86 -2.44
C GLN A 15 23.70 39.83 -3.90
N GLY A 16 22.92 39.20 -4.77
CA GLY A 16 23.23 39.04 -6.18
C GLY A 16 24.12 37.85 -6.50
N TRP A 17 24.61 37.12 -5.48
CA TRP A 17 25.23 35.82 -5.71
C TRP A 17 24.23 34.87 -6.36
N SER A 18 24.70 34.08 -7.34
CA SER A 18 23.90 33.04 -7.95
C SER A 18 24.75 31.86 -8.40
N THR A 19 24.12 30.69 -8.45
CA THR A 19 24.72 29.48 -8.98
C THR A 19 23.67 28.59 -9.64
N ILE A 20 24.14 27.57 -10.36
CA ILE A 20 23.32 26.45 -10.79
C ILE A 20 23.69 25.26 -9.91
N ALA A 21 22.69 24.72 -9.21
CA ALA A 21 22.81 23.45 -8.52
C ALA A 21 22.40 22.36 -9.50
N GLU A 22 23.31 21.43 -9.83
CA GLU A 22 23.08 20.34 -10.76
C GLU A 22 23.48 19.00 -10.13
N ASN A 23 22.59 18.02 -10.22
CA ASN A 23 22.90 16.67 -9.80
C ASN A 23 23.55 15.88 -10.95
N ASN A 24 24.88 15.87 -10.97
CA ASN A 24 25.69 15.11 -11.93
C ASN A 24 25.87 13.63 -11.53
N ASP A 25 25.25 13.16 -10.44
CA ASP A 25 25.22 11.74 -10.12
C ASP A 25 24.36 10.99 -11.14
N THR A 26 24.67 9.72 -11.37
CA THR A 26 23.92 8.85 -12.29
C THR A 26 22.72 8.17 -11.61
N SER A 27 22.64 8.22 -10.29
CA SER A 27 21.73 7.38 -9.49
C SER A 27 21.19 8.06 -8.23
N ALA A 28 22.05 8.76 -7.48
CA ALA A 28 21.71 9.28 -6.17
C ALA A 28 20.86 10.56 -6.26
N LEU A 29 19.99 10.76 -5.27
CA LEU A 29 19.34 12.05 -5.07
C LEU A 29 20.33 13.05 -4.47
N TYR A 30 20.26 14.28 -4.94
CA TYR A 30 20.97 15.42 -4.38
C TYR A 30 19.97 16.32 -3.66
N ALA A 31 20.13 16.51 -2.37
CA ALA A 31 19.29 17.39 -1.57
C ALA A 31 20.15 18.51 -0.98
N PHE A 32 19.60 19.72 -0.93
CA PHE A 32 20.28 20.82 -0.24
C PHE A 32 19.30 21.80 0.39
N SER A 33 19.72 22.38 1.51
CA SER A 33 18.96 23.33 2.31
C SER A 33 19.86 24.47 2.78
N PRO A 34 19.32 25.62 3.18
CA PRO A 34 20.12 26.66 3.81
C PRO A 34 20.47 26.28 5.25
N GLY A 35 21.55 26.86 5.77
CA GLY A 35 21.88 26.82 7.17
C GLY A 35 20.86 27.57 8.02
N SER A 36 20.93 27.40 9.33
CA SER A 36 19.97 27.97 10.28
C SER A 36 19.80 29.49 10.14
N GLY A 37 18.57 29.97 10.34
CA GLY A 37 18.24 31.40 10.34
C GLY A 37 18.06 32.01 8.95
N THR A 38 17.98 31.17 7.92
CA THR A 38 17.86 31.58 6.53
C THR A 38 16.84 30.71 5.82
N ASP A 39 15.97 31.33 5.01
CA ASP A 39 14.94 30.63 4.25
C ASP A 39 15.42 30.29 2.83
N LEU A 40 14.84 29.23 2.28
CA LEU A 40 14.97 28.85 0.88
C LEU A 40 13.62 28.96 0.18
N ASN A 41 13.37 30.15 -0.34
CA ASN A 41 12.16 30.49 -1.06
C ASN A 41 12.08 29.72 -2.38
N GLY A 42 10.89 29.22 -2.71
CA GLY A 42 10.68 28.29 -3.82
C GLY A 42 10.67 26.81 -3.41
N SER A 43 10.99 26.49 -2.15
CA SER A 43 10.72 25.17 -1.56
C SER A 43 9.69 25.28 -0.43
N SER A 44 8.68 24.41 -0.43
CA SER A 44 7.70 24.32 0.66
C SER A 44 8.24 23.62 1.90
N THR A 45 9.35 22.87 1.79
CA THR A 45 9.98 22.13 2.88
C THR A 45 11.29 22.77 3.36
N GLY A 46 11.70 23.89 2.76
CA GLY A 46 13.01 24.50 2.99
C GLY A 46 14.19 23.67 2.47
N THR A 47 13.91 22.58 1.73
CA THR A 47 14.92 21.73 1.09
C THR A 47 14.56 21.52 -0.38
N ILE A 48 15.55 21.54 -1.25
CA ILE A 48 15.39 21.18 -2.66
C ILE A 48 15.96 19.79 -2.86
N ILE A 49 15.28 18.96 -3.67
CA ILE A 49 15.70 17.61 -3.99
C ILE A 49 15.74 17.44 -5.52
N LEU A 50 16.93 17.17 -6.04
CA LEU A 50 17.20 16.96 -7.44
C LEU A 50 17.55 15.49 -7.71
N GLY A 51 16.87 14.90 -8.67
CA GLY A 51 17.22 13.60 -9.23
C GLY A 51 18.40 13.68 -10.21
N PRO A 52 18.95 12.54 -10.65
CA PRO A 52 20.04 12.49 -11.63
C PRO A 52 19.78 13.32 -12.89
N GLY A 53 20.73 14.17 -13.26
CA GLY A 53 20.68 15.09 -14.40
C GLY A 53 19.71 16.27 -14.23
N GLN A 54 19.09 16.44 -13.05
CA GLN A 54 18.23 17.58 -12.78
C GLN A 54 19.04 18.73 -12.18
N ARG A 55 18.57 19.95 -12.42
CA ARG A 55 19.20 21.18 -11.96
C ARG A 55 18.17 22.23 -11.57
N CYS A 56 18.61 23.21 -10.79
CA CYS A 56 17.88 24.44 -10.53
C CYS A 56 18.86 25.60 -10.37
N ALA A 57 18.38 26.83 -10.53
CA ALA A 57 19.18 28.01 -10.26
C ALA A 57 18.88 28.55 -8.86
N VAL A 58 19.93 28.93 -8.12
CA VAL A 58 19.85 29.46 -6.76
C VAL A 58 20.42 30.87 -6.73
N PHE A 59 19.73 31.79 -6.05
CA PHE A 59 20.10 33.19 -5.91
C PHE A 59 20.08 33.57 -4.44
N SER A 60 20.97 34.47 -4.02
CA SER A 60 20.90 35.09 -2.70
C SER A 60 20.50 36.55 -2.81
N ASP A 61 19.60 36.98 -1.92
CA ASP A 61 19.25 38.39 -1.73
C ASP A 61 20.08 39.07 -0.62
N GLY A 62 21.05 38.34 -0.04
CA GLY A 62 21.86 38.79 1.09
C GLY A 62 21.25 38.48 2.47
N SER A 63 20.05 37.88 2.53
CA SER A 63 19.40 37.45 3.77
C SER A 63 18.79 36.05 3.66
N ASN A 64 18.27 35.70 2.48
CA ASN A 64 17.63 34.44 2.13
C ASN A 64 18.14 33.93 0.78
N TYR A 65 17.80 32.68 0.50
CA TYR A 65 17.98 32.07 -0.82
C TYR A 65 16.65 31.95 -1.55
N TRP A 66 16.76 31.98 -2.87
CA TRP A 66 15.65 31.80 -3.80
C TRP A 66 16.04 30.76 -4.83
N ALA A 67 15.18 29.79 -5.05
CA ALA A 67 15.33 28.82 -6.11
C ALA A 67 14.31 29.04 -7.22
N LYS A 68 14.77 28.92 -8.46
CA LYS A 68 13.96 28.95 -9.67
C LYS A 68 14.37 27.82 -10.60
N ASP A 69 13.61 27.65 -11.68
CA ASP A 69 13.84 26.60 -12.68
C ASP A 69 13.90 25.20 -12.03
N LEU A 70 13.13 25.01 -10.96
CA LEU A 70 12.99 23.73 -10.28
C LEU A 70 12.37 22.71 -11.23
N PRO A 71 12.81 21.44 -11.20
CA PRO A 71 12.12 20.40 -11.94
C PRO A 71 10.69 20.26 -11.42
N GLY A 72 9.73 20.02 -12.31
CA GLY A 72 8.34 19.81 -11.88
C GLY A 72 8.16 18.61 -10.95
N ARG A 73 9.03 17.58 -11.09
CA ARG A 73 9.12 16.41 -10.22
C ARG A 73 10.57 15.96 -10.09
N THR A 74 10.96 15.47 -8.92
CA THR A 74 12.24 14.80 -8.68
C THR A 74 12.22 13.43 -9.35
N ARG A 75 13.10 13.20 -10.33
CA ARG A 75 13.16 11.94 -11.09
C ARG A 75 14.13 10.95 -10.45
N LEU A 76 13.68 9.73 -10.15
CA LEU A 76 14.58 8.71 -9.59
C LEU A 76 15.56 8.16 -10.65
N GLY A 77 16.81 7.92 -10.26
CA GLY A 77 17.79 7.20 -11.09
C GLY A 77 18.19 5.83 -10.55
N ALA A 78 17.65 5.44 -9.39
CA ALA A 78 17.79 4.13 -8.77
C ALA A 78 16.63 3.91 -7.80
N ASN A 79 16.51 2.69 -7.27
CA ASN A 79 15.60 2.41 -6.16
C ASN A 79 15.94 3.34 -4.98
N ALA A 80 14.92 3.93 -4.36
CA ALA A 80 15.08 4.90 -3.28
C ALA A 80 14.32 4.45 -2.04
N THR A 81 14.91 4.70 -0.87
CA THR A 81 14.27 4.45 0.43
C THR A 81 13.95 5.77 1.11
N PHE A 82 12.72 5.89 1.55
CA PHE A 82 12.18 6.98 2.34
C PHE A 82 11.80 6.46 3.73
N TYR A 83 12.03 7.25 4.75
CA TYR A 83 11.91 6.82 6.14
C TYR A 83 10.73 7.51 6.82
N VAL A 84 9.95 6.73 7.56
CA VAL A 84 8.85 7.21 8.39
C VAL A 84 9.03 6.64 9.80
N SER A 85 8.80 7.47 10.81
CA SER A 85 8.84 7.10 12.23
C SER A 85 7.74 7.84 12.96
N THR A 86 7.11 7.21 13.95
CA THR A 86 6.13 7.87 14.84
C THR A 86 6.72 9.04 15.63
N THR A 87 8.04 9.12 15.75
CA THR A 87 8.79 10.22 16.37
C THR A 87 9.40 11.20 15.36
N GLY A 88 9.12 11.01 14.07
CA GLY A 88 9.63 11.86 12.99
C GLY A 88 8.94 13.21 12.90
N SER A 89 9.20 13.93 11.81
CA SER A 89 8.53 15.18 11.47
C SER A 89 8.22 15.24 9.98
N ASP A 90 6.98 15.59 9.62
CA ASP A 90 6.57 15.82 8.22
C ASP A 90 7.18 17.11 7.63
N SER A 91 7.94 17.87 8.42
CA SER A 91 8.82 18.94 7.91
C SER A 91 10.16 18.42 7.39
N ASN A 92 10.52 17.15 7.65
CA ASN A 92 11.75 16.55 7.15
C ASN A 92 11.62 16.15 5.68
N THR A 93 12.72 15.70 5.09
CA THR A 93 12.76 15.20 3.70
C THR A 93 12.45 13.71 3.58
N GLY A 94 12.49 12.97 4.68
CA GLY A 94 12.32 11.52 4.68
C GLY A 94 13.47 10.74 4.01
N LEU A 95 14.56 11.39 3.58
CA LEU A 95 15.66 10.75 2.84
C LEU A 95 16.67 10.00 3.73
N ALA A 96 16.57 10.15 5.05
CA ALA A 96 17.46 9.50 6.01
C ALA A 96 16.69 9.02 7.24
N SER A 97 17.13 7.90 7.82
CA SER A 97 16.51 7.33 9.02
C SER A 97 16.61 8.22 10.27
N GLY A 98 17.60 9.12 10.32
CA GLY A 98 17.75 10.10 11.40
C GLY A 98 16.84 11.33 11.27
N THR A 99 16.27 11.57 10.08
CA THR A 99 15.32 12.65 9.81
C THR A 99 14.10 12.12 9.04
N PRO A 100 13.37 11.14 9.61
CA PRO A 100 12.23 10.53 8.96
C PRO A 100 11.02 11.47 8.96
N TRP A 101 10.08 11.22 8.06
CA TRP A 101 8.72 11.77 8.17
C TRP A 101 7.98 11.20 9.38
N ALA A 102 6.95 11.91 9.84
CA ALA A 102 6.12 11.48 10.95
C ALA A 102 5.01 10.50 10.50
N THR A 103 4.44 10.73 9.31
CA THR A 103 3.22 10.03 8.88
C THR A 103 3.38 9.29 7.57
N ILE A 104 2.69 8.15 7.45
CA ILE A 104 2.63 7.35 6.22
C ILE A 104 1.91 8.12 5.12
N GLN A 105 0.83 8.84 5.45
CA GLN A 105 0.08 9.63 4.48
C GLN A 105 0.94 10.75 3.89
N HIS A 106 1.80 11.40 4.68
CA HIS A 106 2.72 12.41 4.16
C HIS A 106 3.69 11.79 3.14
N ALA A 107 4.29 10.65 3.46
CA ALA A 107 5.17 9.93 2.53
C ALA A 107 4.47 9.61 1.20
N ILE A 108 3.25 9.07 1.25
CA ILE A 108 2.43 8.79 0.06
C ILE A 108 2.18 10.07 -0.74
N THR A 109 1.80 11.15 -0.08
CA THR A 109 1.46 12.43 -0.72
C THR A 109 2.67 13.04 -1.42
N VAL A 110 3.84 13.03 -0.75
CA VAL A 110 5.09 13.53 -1.32
C VAL A 110 5.51 12.71 -2.53
N LEU A 111 5.48 11.38 -2.45
CA LEU A 111 5.81 10.52 -3.59
C LEU A 111 4.86 10.74 -4.77
N ALA A 112 3.55 10.82 -4.50
CA ALA A 112 2.54 10.98 -5.55
C ALA A 112 2.63 12.34 -6.26
N ASN A 113 2.98 13.41 -5.53
CA ASN A 113 2.94 14.78 -6.07
C ASN A 113 4.30 15.29 -6.54
N SER A 114 5.40 14.86 -5.92
CA SER A 114 6.72 15.46 -6.12
C SER A 114 7.72 14.54 -6.82
N TYR A 115 7.45 13.25 -6.95
CA TYR A 115 8.37 12.30 -7.56
C TYR A 115 7.88 11.76 -8.90
N ASP A 116 8.83 11.48 -9.79
CA ASP A 116 8.70 10.59 -10.94
C ASP A 116 9.59 9.37 -10.66
N LEU A 117 8.97 8.20 -10.51
CA LEU A 117 9.66 6.98 -10.13
C LEU A 117 10.55 6.43 -11.25
N ASN A 118 10.31 6.81 -12.50
CA ASN A 118 11.16 6.47 -13.65
C ASN A 118 11.50 4.97 -13.76
N GLY A 119 10.54 4.10 -13.46
CA GLY A 119 10.67 2.64 -13.47
C GLY A 119 11.35 2.04 -12.24
N PHE A 120 11.78 2.85 -11.27
CA PHE A 120 12.39 2.40 -10.02
C PHE A 120 11.37 2.23 -8.90
N THR A 121 11.79 1.53 -7.84
CA THR A 121 10.98 1.33 -6.63
C THR A 121 11.28 2.39 -5.58
N ALA A 122 10.23 2.99 -5.03
CA ALA A 122 10.28 3.80 -3.81
C ALA A 122 9.81 2.95 -2.62
N THR A 123 10.71 2.74 -1.66
CA THR A 123 10.43 2.01 -0.42
C THR A 123 10.16 3.00 0.70
N ILE A 124 8.98 2.98 1.29
CA ILE A 124 8.64 3.66 2.53
C ILE A 124 8.98 2.72 3.69
N SER A 125 10.16 2.89 4.26
CA SER A 125 10.66 2.13 5.42
C SER A 125 10.09 2.71 6.71
N LEU A 126 9.32 1.90 7.43
CA LEU A 126 8.75 2.27 8.72
C LEU A 126 9.70 1.85 9.85
N ALA A 127 9.99 2.76 10.77
CA ALA A 127 10.56 2.41 12.06
C ALA A 127 9.54 1.61 12.90
N ASN A 128 10.01 0.91 13.93
CA ASN A 128 9.13 0.24 14.89
C ASN A 128 8.20 1.27 15.56
N GLY A 129 6.93 0.90 15.71
CA GLY A 129 5.92 1.78 16.29
C GLY A 129 4.52 1.46 15.78
N THR A 130 3.55 2.18 16.33
CA THR A 130 2.14 2.08 15.96
C THR A 130 1.72 3.35 15.21
N TYR A 131 1.47 3.21 13.91
CA TYR A 131 1.07 4.29 13.03
C TYR A 131 -0.45 4.35 12.96
N SER A 132 -1.04 5.39 13.53
CA SER A 132 -2.48 5.65 13.44
C SER A 132 -2.82 6.51 12.23
N GLY A 133 -4.10 6.52 11.85
CA GLY A 133 -4.62 7.29 10.72
C GLY A 133 -4.69 6.50 9.42
N THR A 134 -5.30 7.11 8.41
CA THR A 134 -5.52 6.47 7.11
C THR A 134 -4.34 6.72 6.18
N ALA A 135 -3.88 5.68 5.49
CA ALA A 135 -2.92 5.75 4.40
C ALA A 135 -3.65 5.54 3.06
N THR A 136 -3.97 6.64 2.37
CA THR A 136 -4.75 6.66 1.14
C THR A 136 -3.88 6.94 -0.08
N VAL A 137 -3.93 6.04 -1.05
CA VAL A 137 -3.41 6.22 -2.42
C VAL A 137 -4.62 6.39 -3.35
N SER A 138 -4.77 7.56 -3.97
CA SER A 138 -5.91 7.89 -4.82
C SER A 138 -5.56 8.18 -6.28
N GLN A 139 -4.28 8.04 -6.65
CA GLN A 139 -3.78 8.28 -8.00
C GLN A 139 -2.65 7.31 -8.36
N PRO A 140 -2.42 7.04 -9.65
CA PRO A 140 -1.27 6.28 -10.11
C PRO A 140 0.05 6.97 -9.77
N TRP A 141 1.12 6.18 -9.63
CA TRP A 141 2.47 6.69 -9.44
C TRP A 141 3.07 7.13 -10.78
N VAL A 142 3.50 8.39 -10.87
CA VAL A 142 4.16 8.90 -12.08
C VAL A 142 5.46 8.14 -12.31
N GLY A 143 5.63 7.61 -13.52
CA GLY A 143 6.77 6.76 -13.89
C GLY A 143 6.83 5.43 -13.14
N GLY A 144 5.80 5.07 -12.39
CA GLY A 144 5.72 3.82 -11.63
C GLY A 144 4.94 2.74 -12.37
N GLY A 145 5.35 1.50 -12.15
CA GLY A 145 4.59 0.31 -12.53
C GLY A 145 3.80 -0.27 -11.35
N VAL A 146 3.39 -1.53 -11.51
CA VAL A 146 2.89 -2.35 -10.41
C VAL A 146 4.07 -2.63 -9.45
N ASN A 147 3.87 -2.48 -8.14
CA ASN A 147 4.92 -2.60 -7.10
C ASN A 147 5.99 -1.48 -7.10
N SER A 148 5.73 -0.34 -7.74
CA SER A 148 6.69 0.77 -7.73
C SER A 148 6.77 1.49 -6.39
N VAL A 149 5.74 1.37 -5.54
CA VAL A 149 5.76 1.88 -4.16
C VAL A 149 5.43 0.77 -3.18
N LEU A 150 6.30 0.65 -2.17
CA LEU A 150 6.29 -0.39 -1.15
C LEU A 150 6.32 0.25 0.23
N ILE A 151 5.42 -0.14 1.13
CA ILE A 151 5.57 0.10 2.56
C ILE A 151 6.19 -1.13 3.18
N ASN A 152 7.34 -0.94 3.80
CA ASN A 152 8.12 -2.01 4.42
C ASN A 152 8.28 -1.72 5.92
N GLY A 153 7.88 -2.67 6.76
CA GLY A 153 8.15 -2.65 8.19
C GLY A 153 9.43 -3.39 8.57
N ASN A 154 9.38 -4.09 9.71
CA ASN A 154 10.52 -4.80 10.27
C ASN A 154 10.46 -6.30 9.93
N SER A 155 11.33 -6.76 9.03
CA SER A 155 11.35 -8.16 8.59
C SER A 155 11.75 -9.17 9.68
N GLY A 156 12.50 -8.74 10.70
CA GLY A 156 12.87 -9.58 11.84
C GLY A 156 11.78 -9.66 12.91
N SER A 157 10.89 -8.66 12.99
CA SER A 157 9.79 -8.60 13.94
C SER A 157 8.62 -7.80 13.36
N PRO A 158 7.82 -8.38 12.45
CA PRO A 158 6.74 -7.64 11.78
C PRO A 158 5.69 -7.05 12.75
N SER A 159 5.43 -7.70 13.88
CA SER A 159 4.53 -7.22 14.92
C SER A 159 5.04 -5.99 15.70
N SER A 160 6.29 -5.55 15.45
CA SER A 160 6.83 -4.31 16.02
C SER A 160 6.55 -3.07 15.16
N THR A 161 6.04 -3.25 13.94
CA THR A 161 5.59 -2.18 13.05
C THR A 161 4.09 -2.39 12.77
N ILE A 162 3.26 -1.62 13.45
CA ILE A 162 1.80 -1.78 13.41
C ILE A 162 1.19 -0.61 12.66
N ILE A 163 0.43 -0.87 11.61
CA ILE A 163 -0.49 0.12 11.04
C ILE A 163 -1.83 -0.05 11.75
N SER A 164 -2.11 0.88 12.66
CA SER A 164 -3.35 1.00 13.45
C SER A 164 -4.35 1.93 12.76
N GLY A 165 -4.70 1.59 11.52
CA GLY A 165 -5.48 2.45 10.64
C GLY A 165 -5.80 1.74 9.32
N THR A 166 -6.49 2.44 8.43
CA THR A 166 -6.89 1.88 7.14
C THR A 166 -5.83 2.19 6.09
N VAL A 167 -5.33 1.17 5.40
CA VAL A 167 -4.62 1.35 4.13
C VAL A 167 -5.65 1.27 3.01
N MET A 168 -5.88 2.41 2.37
CA MET A 168 -6.86 2.59 1.32
C MET A 168 -6.16 2.82 -0.02
N VAL A 169 -6.49 2.01 -1.02
CA VAL A 169 -6.04 2.25 -2.40
C VAL A 169 -7.27 2.36 -3.28
N GLN A 170 -7.48 3.54 -3.83
CA GLN A 170 -8.65 3.87 -4.63
C GLN A 170 -8.29 4.47 -5.98
N GLY A 171 -9.11 4.19 -6.98
CA GLY A 171 -8.95 4.74 -8.32
C GLY A 171 -8.11 3.85 -9.23
N SER A 172 -8.46 3.87 -10.52
CA SER A 172 -7.84 3.01 -11.53
C SER A 172 -6.37 3.37 -11.74
N GLY A 173 -5.49 2.36 -11.66
CA GLY A 173 -4.04 2.52 -11.79
C GLY A 173 -3.33 2.85 -10.47
N SER A 174 -4.06 3.21 -9.42
CA SER A 174 -3.52 3.32 -8.05
C SER A 174 -3.12 1.94 -7.54
N ASN A 175 -1.91 1.82 -7.02
CA ASN A 175 -1.44 0.56 -6.45
C ASN A 175 -0.54 0.78 -5.23
N LEU A 176 -0.49 -0.16 -4.30
CA LEU A 176 0.43 -0.13 -3.17
C LEU A 176 0.82 -1.54 -2.75
N THR A 177 2.06 -1.70 -2.32
CA THR A 177 2.58 -2.98 -1.81
C THR A 177 2.90 -2.85 -0.33
N LEU A 178 2.59 -3.88 0.45
CA LEU A 178 2.87 -3.95 1.87
C LEU A 178 3.73 -5.18 2.19
N GLU A 179 4.69 -5.01 3.09
CA GLU A 179 5.48 -6.13 3.61
C GLU A 179 6.00 -5.89 5.04
N ASN A 180 6.31 -6.99 5.74
CA ASN A 180 6.99 -7.00 7.03
C ASN A 180 6.33 -6.16 8.14
N LEU A 181 5.00 -6.16 8.22
CA LEU A 181 4.26 -5.36 9.19
C LEU A 181 2.99 -6.05 9.69
N GLU A 182 2.47 -5.55 10.81
CA GLU A 182 1.16 -5.91 11.34
C GLU A 182 0.09 -4.88 10.98
N LEU A 183 -1.08 -5.36 10.58
CA LEU A 183 -2.28 -4.60 10.27
C LEU A 183 -3.31 -4.86 11.37
N ALA A 184 -3.73 -3.83 12.08
CA ALA A 184 -4.77 -3.93 13.11
C ALA A 184 -5.65 -2.69 13.05
N ASN A 185 -6.97 -2.81 13.10
CA ASN A 185 -7.82 -1.61 13.13
C ASN A 185 -9.16 -1.92 13.80
N THR A 186 -9.39 -1.33 14.96
CA THR A 186 -10.63 -1.53 15.72
C THR A 186 -11.75 -0.56 15.35
N SER A 187 -11.44 0.48 14.57
CA SER A 187 -12.38 1.54 14.19
C SER A 187 -12.90 1.38 12.76
N ASN A 188 -12.10 0.81 11.86
CA ASN A 188 -12.45 0.60 10.45
C ASN A 188 -11.73 -0.65 9.91
N ASN A 189 -11.90 -0.96 8.63
CA ASN A 189 -11.18 -2.04 7.95
C ASN A 189 -9.66 -1.80 7.96
N CYS A 190 -8.87 -2.87 7.98
CA CYS A 190 -7.40 -2.73 7.85
C CYS A 190 -7.02 -2.36 6.42
N LEU A 191 -7.45 -3.15 5.44
CA LEU A 191 -7.18 -2.94 4.02
C LEU A 191 -8.47 -2.67 3.27
N GLN A 192 -8.43 -1.65 2.40
CA GLN A 192 -9.57 -1.26 1.57
C GLN A 192 -9.09 -0.92 0.15
N ALA A 193 -9.40 -1.78 -0.81
CA ALA A 193 -9.13 -1.52 -2.22
C ALA A 193 -10.45 -1.19 -2.93
N GLU A 194 -10.53 -0.04 -3.62
CA GLU A 194 -11.75 0.43 -4.26
C GLU A 194 -11.51 1.03 -5.65
N TYR A 195 -12.55 1.11 -6.48
CA TYR A 195 -12.58 1.82 -7.77
C TYR A 195 -11.40 1.47 -8.70
N GLY A 196 -11.05 0.18 -8.79
CA GLY A 196 -9.92 -0.30 -9.59
C GLY A 196 -8.54 -0.16 -8.94
N GLY A 197 -8.48 0.21 -7.65
CA GLY A 197 -7.25 0.22 -6.86
C GLY A 197 -6.72 -1.18 -6.58
N VAL A 198 -5.40 -1.31 -6.41
CA VAL A 198 -4.74 -2.60 -6.20
C VAL A 198 -3.85 -2.58 -4.95
N ILE A 199 -4.13 -3.46 -3.99
CA ILE A 199 -3.24 -3.69 -2.83
C ILE A 199 -2.54 -5.03 -3.01
N GLN A 200 -1.23 -5.05 -2.83
CA GLN A 200 -0.39 -6.23 -2.90
C GLN A 200 0.24 -6.53 -1.54
N LEU A 201 0.14 -7.79 -1.11
CA LEU A 201 0.70 -8.27 0.14
C LEU A 201 1.86 -9.21 -0.16
N ASN A 202 3.06 -8.79 0.23
CA ASN A 202 4.27 -9.59 0.15
C ASN A 202 4.51 -10.31 1.50
N ALA A 203 5.73 -10.77 1.74
CA ALA A 203 6.07 -11.53 2.93
C ALA A 203 5.92 -10.72 4.24
N GLY A 204 5.73 -11.44 5.34
CA GLY A 204 5.77 -10.85 6.69
C GLY A 204 4.52 -10.05 7.07
N ILE A 205 3.38 -10.26 6.41
CA ILE A 205 2.11 -9.63 6.81
C ILE A 205 1.46 -10.40 7.96
N ILE A 206 1.05 -9.64 8.98
CA ILE A 206 0.27 -10.14 10.13
C ILE A 206 -1.04 -9.35 10.21
N PHE A 207 -2.18 -10.04 10.29
CA PHE A 207 -3.46 -9.42 10.62
C PHE A 207 -3.73 -9.56 12.12
N GLY A 208 -3.57 -8.44 12.82
CA GLY A 208 -3.89 -8.25 14.23
C GLY A 208 -5.38 -8.05 14.47
N THR A 209 -5.74 -7.46 15.61
CA THR A 209 -7.16 -7.39 16.04
C THR A 209 -7.94 -6.28 15.32
N SER A 210 -9.11 -6.63 14.80
CA SER A 210 -10.06 -5.74 14.11
C SER A 210 -11.51 -6.01 14.54
N THR A 211 -11.74 -6.02 15.87
CA THR A 211 -12.93 -6.53 16.59
C THR A 211 -14.29 -6.54 15.86
N SER A 212 -14.68 -5.43 15.23
CA SER A 212 -15.99 -5.29 14.57
C SER A 212 -15.90 -5.04 13.06
N GLN A 213 -14.70 -5.16 12.48
CA GLN A 213 -14.40 -4.76 11.12
C GLN A 213 -13.75 -5.89 10.32
N THR A 214 -13.59 -5.68 9.02
CA THR A 214 -13.01 -6.68 8.13
C THR A 214 -11.51 -6.44 7.95
N HIS A 215 -10.71 -7.51 7.96
CA HIS A 215 -9.27 -7.39 7.68
C HIS A 215 -9.01 -6.88 6.26
N MET A 216 -9.71 -7.41 5.27
CA MET A 216 -9.52 -7.08 3.87
C MET A 216 -10.85 -6.87 3.15
N VAL A 217 -11.05 -5.67 2.63
CA VAL A 217 -12.20 -5.31 1.80
C VAL A 217 -11.72 -4.92 0.42
N SER A 218 -12.29 -5.54 -0.60
CA SER A 218 -12.09 -5.18 -2.00
C SER A 218 -13.43 -4.89 -2.65
N GLY A 219 -13.57 -3.73 -3.28
CA GLY A 219 -14.83 -3.26 -3.87
C GLY A 219 -14.64 -2.59 -5.23
N TYR A 220 -15.71 -2.48 -6.01
CA TYR A 220 -15.77 -1.67 -7.24
C TYR A 220 -14.62 -1.95 -8.23
N SER A 221 -14.52 -3.18 -8.71
CA SER A 221 -13.47 -3.65 -9.65
C SER A 221 -12.02 -3.55 -9.14
N ALA A 222 -11.84 -3.38 -7.82
CA ALA A 222 -10.52 -3.38 -7.20
C ALA A 222 -9.97 -4.81 -6.97
N ALA A 223 -8.69 -4.89 -6.59
CA ALA A 223 -8.06 -6.14 -6.25
C ALA A 223 -7.20 -6.07 -4.99
N ILE A 224 -7.26 -7.12 -4.17
CA ILE A 224 -6.27 -7.41 -3.14
C ILE A 224 -5.57 -8.71 -3.51
N ILE A 225 -4.24 -8.67 -3.63
CA ILE A 225 -3.42 -9.78 -4.11
C ILE A 225 -2.39 -10.15 -3.05
N ALA A 226 -2.52 -11.34 -2.47
CA ALA A 226 -1.52 -11.92 -1.58
C ALA A 226 -0.50 -12.74 -2.38
N ASN A 227 0.68 -12.17 -2.59
CA ASN A 227 1.82 -12.77 -3.29
C ASN A 227 2.54 -13.81 -2.44
N ASN A 228 2.46 -13.69 -1.11
CA ASN A 228 3.04 -14.60 -0.13
C ASN A 228 2.00 -15.08 0.88
N GLY A 229 2.34 -16.12 1.65
CA GLY A 229 1.61 -16.49 2.85
C GLY A 229 1.67 -15.40 3.92
N TYR A 230 0.63 -15.32 4.75
CA TYR A 230 0.51 -14.33 5.82
C TYR A 230 -0.12 -14.96 7.07
N THR A 231 -0.02 -14.26 8.20
CA THR A 231 -0.53 -14.72 9.49
C THR A 231 -1.79 -13.96 9.90
N ILE A 232 -2.75 -14.65 10.52
CA ILE A 232 -3.90 -14.07 11.20
C ILE A 232 -3.74 -14.36 12.69
N SER A 233 -3.51 -13.31 13.48
CA SER A 233 -3.31 -13.38 14.92
C SER A 233 -4.47 -12.78 15.73
N GLY A 234 -5.24 -11.87 15.15
CA GLY A 234 -6.34 -11.19 15.83
C GLY A 234 -7.74 -11.56 15.34
N ASN A 235 -8.74 -11.20 16.15
CA ASN A 235 -10.17 -11.37 15.88
C ASN A 235 -10.68 -10.29 14.93
N ALA A 236 -11.73 -10.58 14.15
CA ALA A 236 -12.37 -9.62 13.25
C ALA A 236 -13.87 -9.90 13.10
N ALA A 237 -14.62 -9.02 12.44
CA ALA A 237 -15.96 -9.41 11.97
C ALA A 237 -15.85 -10.42 10.82
N ALA A 238 -14.96 -10.14 9.88
CA ALA A 238 -14.60 -11.02 8.78
C ALA A 238 -13.12 -10.88 8.42
N HIS A 239 -12.55 -11.89 7.77
CA HIS A 239 -11.20 -11.78 7.25
C HIS A 239 -11.18 -11.17 5.85
N ILE A 240 -12.07 -11.63 4.96
CA ILE A 240 -12.10 -11.21 3.56
C ILE A 240 -13.52 -10.86 3.14
N GLU A 241 -13.65 -9.71 2.49
CA GLU A 241 -14.85 -9.24 1.82
C GLU A 241 -14.51 -8.81 0.39
N ALA A 242 -15.22 -9.40 -0.58
CA ALA A 242 -15.13 -9.02 -1.99
C ALA A 242 -16.50 -8.62 -2.51
N GLU A 243 -16.65 -7.35 -2.90
CA GLU A 243 -17.90 -6.79 -3.42
C GLU A 243 -17.74 -6.13 -4.80
N SER A 244 -18.85 -5.93 -5.51
CA SER A 244 -18.94 -5.07 -6.70
C SER A 244 -17.85 -5.35 -7.75
N CYS A 245 -17.83 -6.59 -8.26
CA CYS A 245 -16.87 -7.09 -9.27
C CYS A 245 -15.39 -7.05 -8.85
N SER A 246 -15.08 -6.97 -7.56
CA SER A 246 -13.70 -7.02 -7.07
C SER A 246 -13.13 -8.44 -7.05
N THR A 247 -11.83 -8.53 -6.77
CA THR A 247 -11.14 -9.81 -6.62
C THR A 247 -10.21 -9.81 -5.42
N PHE A 248 -10.31 -10.85 -4.59
CA PHE A 248 -9.22 -11.22 -3.68
C PHE A 248 -8.49 -12.45 -4.25
N LEU A 249 -7.18 -12.35 -4.43
CA LEU A 249 -6.35 -13.42 -4.97
C LEU A 249 -5.25 -13.81 -3.98
N LEU A 250 -5.28 -15.05 -3.51
CA LEU A 250 -4.13 -15.71 -2.89
C LEU A 250 -3.33 -16.45 -3.97
N GLN A 251 -2.06 -16.10 -4.16
CA GLN A 251 -1.20 -16.80 -5.12
C GLN A 251 -1.02 -18.28 -4.74
N ALA A 252 -0.94 -19.14 -5.76
CA ALA A 252 -0.87 -20.59 -5.56
C ALA A 252 0.41 -20.99 -4.79
N GLY A 253 0.30 -21.98 -3.90
CA GLY A 253 1.41 -22.47 -3.08
C GLY A 253 1.63 -21.69 -1.77
N ASN A 254 0.88 -20.62 -1.52
CA ASN A 254 0.94 -19.87 -0.27
C ASN A 254 -0.01 -20.44 0.80
N THR A 255 0.42 -20.32 2.06
CA THR A 255 -0.33 -20.77 3.24
C THR A 255 -0.73 -19.56 4.07
N VAL A 256 -1.99 -19.54 4.52
CA VAL A 256 -2.47 -18.61 5.54
C VAL A 256 -2.36 -19.28 6.90
N THR A 257 -1.57 -18.69 7.80
CA THR A 257 -1.32 -19.24 9.13
C THR A 257 -2.26 -18.61 10.15
N LEU A 258 -2.99 -19.43 10.90
CA LEU A 258 -3.76 -18.98 12.06
C LEU A 258 -2.92 -19.18 13.33
N THR A 259 -2.79 -18.14 14.15
CA THR A 259 -2.16 -18.23 15.47
C THR A 259 -3.18 -17.93 16.56
N GLY A 260 -3.23 -18.76 17.60
CA GLY A 260 -4.26 -18.66 18.63
C GLY A 260 -5.62 -19.15 18.15
N THR A 261 -6.69 -18.50 18.64
CA THR A 261 -8.08 -18.85 18.29
C THR A 261 -8.85 -17.61 17.78
N PRO A 262 -8.49 -17.05 16.59
CA PRO A 262 -9.21 -15.92 16.02
C PRO A 262 -10.71 -16.18 15.89
N ALA A 263 -11.52 -15.31 16.48
CA ALA A 263 -12.97 -15.32 16.36
C ALA A 263 -13.42 -14.37 15.25
N PHE A 264 -14.35 -14.86 14.42
CA PHE A 264 -15.02 -14.07 13.39
C PHE A 264 -16.48 -13.90 13.75
N SER A 265 -16.90 -12.68 14.09
CA SER A 265 -18.26 -12.43 14.59
C SER A 265 -19.34 -12.44 13.50
N ASN A 266 -18.94 -12.36 12.22
CA ASN A 266 -19.82 -12.55 11.06
C ASN A 266 -19.46 -13.85 10.31
N GLN A 267 -18.57 -13.78 9.32
CA GLN A 267 -18.15 -14.91 8.47
C GLN A 267 -16.65 -14.78 8.20
N PHE A 268 -15.93 -15.90 8.03
CA PHE A 268 -14.50 -15.85 7.73
C PHE A 268 -14.22 -15.11 6.41
N ALA A 269 -14.92 -15.49 5.34
CA ALA A 269 -14.78 -14.86 4.03
C ALA A 269 -16.13 -14.87 3.30
N PHE A 270 -16.47 -13.78 2.62
CA PHE A 270 -17.70 -13.70 1.83
C PHE A 270 -17.55 -12.80 0.61
N ALA A 271 -18.41 -13.03 -0.39
CA ALA A 271 -18.47 -12.24 -1.60
C ALA A 271 -19.91 -11.81 -1.90
N THR A 272 -20.08 -10.56 -2.33
CA THR A 272 -21.36 -9.95 -2.70
C THR A 272 -21.22 -9.27 -4.07
N ALA A 273 -22.34 -8.96 -4.73
CA ALA A 273 -22.37 -8.16 -5.96
C ALA A 273 -21.27 -8.52 -6.99
N GLU A 274 -21.22 -9.79 -7.40
CA GLU A 274 -20.25 -10.31 -8.40
C GLU A 274 -18.76 -10.30 -7.98
N GLY A 275 -18.45 -10.03 -6.71
CA GLY A 275 -17.12 -10.20 -6.15
C GLY A 275 -16.60 -11.64 -6.29
N SER A 276 -15.29 -11.79 -6.52
CA SER A 276 -14.67 -13.09 -6.78
C SER A 276 -13.60 -13.44 -5.74
N LEU A 277 -13.69 -14.68 -5.24
CA LEU A 277 -12.71 -15.30 -4.34
C LEU A 277 -12.20 -16.60 -4.99
N PRO A 278 -11.29 -16.54 -5.98
CA PRO A 278 -10.73 -17.73 -6.62
C PRO A 278 -9.93 -18.58 -5.63
N ALA A 279 -10.48 -19.74 -5.26
CA ALA A 279 -9.73 -20.79 -4.57
C ALA A 279 -8.85 -21.53 -5.60
N ARG A 280 -7.59 -21.11 -5.74
CA ARG A 280 -6.54 -21.96 -6.33
C ARG A 280 -6.02 -22.85 -5.20
N PRO A 281 -5.73 -24.15 -5.41
CA PRO A 281 -5.57 -25.12 -4.32
C PRO A 281 -4.50 -24.66 -3.32
N ALA A 282 -4.97 -24.11 -2.20
CA ALA A 282 -4.16 -23.76 -1.04
C ALA A 282 -4.44 -24.85 0.00
N ARG A 283 -3.38 -25.57 0.40
CA ARG A 283 -3.47 -26.63 1.41
C ARG A 283 -3.56 -25.95 2.77
N SER A 284 -4.73 -25.89 3.40
CA SER A 284 -4.81 -25.44 4.79
C SER A 284 -4.31 -26.55 5.72
N ALA A 285 -3.37 -26.22 6.61
CA ALA A 285 -2.86 -27.12 7.63
C ALA A 285 -3.48 -26.78 8.98
N ALA A 286 -4.78 -27.04 9.13
CA ALA A 286 -5.49 -27.31 10.40
C ALA A 286 -7.00 -27.37 10.12
N ARG A 287 -7.66 -28.45 10.56
CA ARG A 287 -9.12 -28.60 10.49
C ARG A 287 -9.75 -28.40 11.88
N PRO A 288 -10.33 -27.22 12.17
CA PRO A 288 -11.52 -27.07 13.01
C PRO A 288 -12.78 -26.93 12.10
N PRO A 289 -14.02 -26.94 12.65
CA PRO A 289 -15.22 -27.15 11.84
C PRO A 289 -15.42 -26.00 10.83
N ALA A 290 -15.75 -26.39 9.60
CA ALA A 290 -15.80 -25.50 8.44
C ALA A 290 -16.77 -24.32 8.63
N PRO A 291 -16.34 -23.06 8.44
CA PRO A 291 -17.25 -22.00 8.05
C PRO A 291 -17.46 -22.11 6.53
N ALA A 292 -18.71 -22.27 6.11
CA ALA A 292 -19.10 -22.41 4.72
C ALA A 292 -18.75 -21.15 3.90
N ILE A 293 -18.14 -21.34 2.72
CA ILE A 293 -18.06 -20.31 1.68
C ILE A 293 -19.48 -20.14 1.11
N SER A 294 -20.21 -19.12 1.56
CA SER A 294 -21.55 -18.80 1.08
C SER A 294 -21.46 -17.93 -0.17
N ARG A 295 -21.81 -18.47 -1.35
CA ARG A 295 -22.12 -17.68 -2.54
C ARG A 295 -23.60 -17.28 -2.48
N ARG A 296 -23.93 -16.06 -2.07
CA ARG A 296 -25.28 -15.53 -2.29
C ARG A 296 -25.42 -15.13 -3.75
N ARG A 297 -26.13 -15.95 -4.54
CA ARG A 297 -26.68 -15.55 -5.84
C ARG A 297 -27.66 -14.40 -5.60
N ALA A 298 -27.42 -13.24 -6.20
CA ALA A 298 -28.43 -12.19 -6.28
C ALA A 298 -29.65 -12.75 -7.02
N ALA A 299 -30.78 -12.86 -6.33
CA ALA A 299 -32.03 -13.31 -6.93
C ALA A 299 -32.63 -12.14 -7.74
N SER A 300 -32.71 -12.28 -9.06
CA SER A 300 -33.52 -11.39 -9.90
C SER A 300 -35.00 -11.67 -9.64
N SER A 301 -35.75 -10.64 -9.32
CA SER A 301 -37.18 -10.63 -9.04
C SER A 301 -38.02 -10.92 -10.29
N THR A 302 -38.94 -11.89 -10.21
CA THR A 302 -40.37 -11.82 -10.60
C THR A 302 -41.03 -13.21 -10.53
N PRO A 303 -42.25 -13.37 -9.96
CA PRO A 303 -42.99 -14.61 -10.00
C PRO A 303 -44.07 -14.58 -11.09
N ALA A 304 -44.11 -15.57 -11.98
CA ALA A 304 -45.28 -15.85 -12.80
C ALA A 304 -45.48 -17.38 -12.94
N ALA A 305 -46.73 -17.78 -12.76
CA ALA A 305 -47.23 -19.14 -12.52
C ALA A 305 -47.10 -20.12 -13.71
N PRO A 306 -47.30 -21.45 -13.50
CA PRO A 306 -46.90 -22.48 -14.45
C PRO A 306 -48.01 -22.84 -15.45
N ALA A 307 -47.69 -22.90 -16.74
CA ALA A 307 -48.52 -23.53 -17.76
C ALA A 307 -47.96 -24.93 -18.09
N ARG A 308 -48.82 -25.93 -17.90
CA ARG A 308 -48.56 -27.35 -18.19
C ARG A 308 -48.50 -27.58 -19.70
N HIS A 309 -47.48 -28.31 -20.17
CA HIS A 309 -47.58 -29.10 -21.39
C HIS A 309 -46.86 -30.44 -21.22
N PHE A 310 -47.54 -31.49 -21.68
CA PHE A 310 -47.28 -32.90 -21.45
C PHE A 310 -46.52 -33.52 -22.64
N CYS A 311 -45.82 -34.62 -22.35
CA CYS A 311 -45.28 -35.69 -23.22
C CYS A 311 -43.88 -35.53 -23.86
N PRO A 312 -43.12 -36.65 -24.04
CA PRO A 312 -43.02 -37.85 -23.21
C PRO A 312 -41.56 -38.30 -22.94
N ALA A 313 -41.42 -39.24 -22.00
CA ALA A 313 -40.17 -39.79 -21.48
C ALA A 313 -39.34 -40.61 -22.50
N MET A 314 -38.02 -40.51 -22.37
CA MET A 314 -37.04 -41.49 -22.83
C MET A 314 -36.22 -42.04 -21.64
N PRO A 315 -35.81 -43.32 -21.66
CA PRO A 315 -35.42 -44.10 -20.48
C PRO A 315 -34.00 -43.82 -19.96
N PRO A 316 -33.71 -44.17 -18.69
CA PRO A 316 -32.44 -43.88 -18.02
C PRO A 316 -31.30 -44.79 -18.53
N ALA A 317 -30.13 -44.19 -18.77
CA ALA A 317 -28.88 -44.91 -18.99
C ALA A 317 -28.34 -45.48 -17.67
N ALA A 318 -27.86 -46.73 -17.73
CA ALA A 318 -27.35 -47.53 -16.64
C ALA A 318 -26.03 -46.98 -16.02
N PRO A 319 -25.71 -47.35 -14.76
CA PRO A 319 -24.57 -46.80 -14.02
C PRO A 319 -23.24 -47.48 -14.42
N THR A 320 -22.21 -46.68 -14.68
CA THR A 320 -20.82 -47.17 -14.81
C THR A 320 -20.07 -46.98 -13.49
N THR A 321 -19.97 -48.09 -12.76
CA THR A 321 -18.81 -48.63 -12.03
C THR A 321 -17.81 -47.68 -11.37
N GLU A 322 -17.71 -47.83 -10.05
CA GLU A 322 -16.62 -47.40 -9.17
C GLU A 322 -15.24 -47.89 -9.64
N VAL A 323 -14.21 -47.07 -9.44
CA VAL A 323 -12.85 -47.55 -9.14
C VAL A 323 -12.31 -46.71 -7.98
N SER A 324 -12.28 -47.35 -6.81
CA SER A 324 -11.52 -46.94 -5.63
C SER A 324 -10.05 -47.32 -5.82
N ILE A 325 -9.13 -46.41 -5.54
CA ILE A 325 -7.73 -46.75 -5.25
C ILE A 325 -7.28 -45.95 -4.02
N THR A 326 -7.15 -46.68 -2.91
CA THR A 326 -6.41 -46.31 -1.72
C THR A 326 -4.97 -46.80 -1.83
N ASN A 327 -4.02 -45.90 -1.61
CA ASN A 327 -3.10 -45.93 -0.46
C ASN A 327 -2.57 -44.53 -0.19
#